data_AF-A0A8C6WQD0-F1
#
_entry.id   AF-A0A8C6WQD0-F1
#
_cell.length_a   1.000
_cell.length_b   1.000
_cell.length_c   1.000
_cell.angle_alpha   90.00
_cell.angle_beta   90.00
_cell.angle_gamma   90.00
#
_symmetry.space_group_name_H-M   'P 1'
#
loop_
_entity.id
_entity.type
_entity.pdbx_description
1 polymer ?
#
loop_
_entity_poly.entity_id
_entity_poly.type
_entity_poly.pdbx_seq_one_letter_code
_entity_poly.pdbx_strand_id
1 'polypeptide(L)'
;MQSLTSCQCSVCCGCFQQYFTIAVRDKHIRDMVCPICWEPDINDPEHLNSYFSTLDIQLRECLEPEVYELFHKKLTEQALIKDPKFLWCCHVNQLKVTCFQCRNSFCAQCKKPWESQHTGLTCEQFQTWKRENDPEYQKQGLAGYLRDNGISDPGSLTACPNCRFQYALSKGGCMHFCCSQCRYQFCSGCNNPFHTTCAVDECSVSGLHAHHCLFYLRDWEPARLQALLQNNKVAFNTEAPPGTQTGMVYIDLSTGQCGVLEQKHEGGQQSDSACGTRTQPGHAGLCEKHYREYLVSLINSSSLDPAPLYTSTELLLACRRYKVDEGGREGEDNLSYYTRLLQVRLTLRYKVPRKKA
;
A
#
# COMPACT_ATOMS: atom_id res chain seq x y z
N MET A 1 -35.19 -9.03 -24.89
CA MET A 1 -34.19 -7.97 -24.71
C MET A 1 -34.31 -7.47 -23.29
N GLN A 2 -33.18 -7.22 -22.63
CA GLN A 2 -33.12 -6.66 -21.29
C GLN A 2 -32.40 -5.32 -21.35
N SER A 3 -32.91 -4.34 -20.60
CA SER A 3 -32.24 -3.07 -20.35
C SER A 3 -31.79 -3.03 -18.90
N LEU A 4 -30.60 -2.48 -18.66
CA LEU A 4 -30.19 -2.14 -17.30
C LEU A 4 -31.05 -0.99 -16.81
N THR A 5 -31.61 -1.07 -15.63
CA THR A 5 -32.42 0.02 -15.05
C THR A 5 -31.62 1.31 -14.85
N SER A 6 -30.29 1.21 -14.76
CA SER A 6 -29.38 2.35 -14.64
C SER A 6 -29.09 3.09 -15.94
N CYS A 7 -29.39 2.53 -17.11
CA CYS A 7 -29.13 3.18 -18.40
C CYS A 7 -30.09 2.70 -19.50
N GLN A 8 -30.37 3.51 -20.51
CA GLN A 8 -31.35 3.15 -21.56
C GLN A 8 -30.80 2.16 -22.62
N CYS A 9 -29.67 1.51 -22.35
CA CYS A 9 -29.06 0.54 -23.26
C CYS A 9 -29.85 -0.76 -23.29
N SER A 10 -30.10 -1.28 -24.51
CA SER A 10 -30.81 -2.54 -24.72
C SER A 10 -29.85 -3.65 -25.15
N VAL A 11 -29.89 -4.78 -24.48
CA VAL A 11 -29.05 -5.96 -24.76
C VAL A 11 -29.97 -7.18 -24.96
N CYS A 12 -29.61 -8.13 -25.82
CA CYS A 12 -30.38 -9.37 -25.92
C CYS A 12 -30.17 -10.24 -24.65
N CYS A 13 -31.14 -11.11 -24.33
CA CYS A 13 -31.09 -11.87 -23.07
C CYS A 13 -29.85 -12.78 -22.99
N GLY A 14 -29.45 -13.40 -24.11
CA GLY A 14 -28.25 -14.24 -24.17
C GLY A 14 -26.95 -13.47 -23.91
N CYS A 15 -26.79 -12.29 -24.53
CA CYS A 15 -25.60 -11.45 -24.29
C CYS A 15 -25.58 -10.88 -22.87
N PHE A 16 -26.74 -10.53 -22.31
CA PHE A 16 -26.85 -10.07 -20.93
C PHE A 16 -26.42 -11.16 -19.94
N GLN A 17 -26.99 -12.36 -20.08
CA GLN A 17 -26.64 -13.52 -19.26
C GLN A 17 -25.15 -13.83 -19.37
N GLN A 18 -24.62 -13.99 -20.59
CA GLN A 18 -23.22 -14.33 -20.81
C GLN A 18 -22.27 -13.29 -20.23
N TYR A 19 -22.55 -12.00 -20.43
CA TYR A 19 -21.73 -10.92 -19.89
C TYR A 19 -21.68 -10.96 -18.37
N PHE A 20 -22.83 -11.04 -17.69
CA PHE A 20 -22.88 -11.05 -16.23
C PHE A 20 -22.38 -12.35 -15.63
N THR A 21 -22.52 -13.51 -16.31
CA THR A 21 -21.87 -14.75 -15.88
C THR A 21 -20.36 -14.61 -15.85
N ILE A 22 -19.76 -14.05 -16.90
CA ILE A 22 -18.32 -13.78 -16.96
C ILE A 22 -17.91 -12.72 -15.94
N ALA A 23 -18.68 -11.63 -15.83
CA ALA A 23 -18.38 -10.56 -14.87
C ALA A 23 -18.43 -11.05 -13.42
N VAL A 24 -19.39 -11.92 -13.07
CA VAL A 24 -19.51 -12.49 -11.74
C VAL A 24 -18.39 -13.48 -11.44
N ARG A 25 -18.06 -14.37 -12.38
CA ARG A 25 -17.00 -15.38 -12.17
C ARG A 25 -15.61 -14.76 -12.17
N ASP A 26 -15.31 -13.97 -13.19
CA ASP A 26 -13.92 -13.63 -13.54
C ASP A 26 -13.56 -12.17 -13.23
N LYS A 27 -14.53 -11.32 -12.90
CA LYS A 27 -14.31 -9.89 -12.64
C LYS A 27 -14.70 -9.48 -11.23
N HIS A 28 -14.30 -8.25 -10.85
CA HIS A 28 -14.66 -7.67 -9.57
C HIS A 28 -16.11 -7.15 -9.63
N ILE A 29 -16.77 -7.03 -8.47
CA ILE A 29 -18.16 -6.53 -8.40
C ILE A 29 -18.32 -5.11 -8.96
N ARG A 30 -17.25 -4.31 -8.89
CA ARG A 30 -17.14 -2.99 -9.53
C ARG A 30 -17.11 -3.03 -11.06
N ASP A 31 -16.78 -4.16 -11.67
CA ASP A 31 -16.74 -4.30 -13.13
C ASP A 31 -18.11 -4.75 -13.69
N MET A 32 -19.10 -4.95 -12.82
CA MET A 32 -20.47 -5.34 -13.18
C MET A 32 -21.29 -4.10 -13.57
N VAL A 33 -20.87 -3.41 -14.63
CA VAL A 33 -21.53 -2.21 -15.19
C VAL A 33 -22.17 -2.52 -16.54
N CYS A 34 -22.80 -1.54 -17.18
CA CYS A 34 -23.35 -1.74 -18.52
C CYS A 34 -22.27 -2.13 -19.54
N PRO A 35 -22.43 -3.22 -20.33
CA PRO A 35 -21.46 -3.61 -21.35
C PRO A 35 -21.39 -2.64 -22.53
N ILE A 36 -22.37 -1.75 -22.69
CA ILE A 36 -22.45 -0.79 -23.81
C ILE A 36 -21.86 0.57 -23.41
N CYS A 37 -22.37 1.17 -22.31
CA CYS A 37 -22.00 2.53 -21.91
C CYS A 37 -21.05 2.62 -20.71
N TRP A 38 -20.74 1.50 -20.04
CA TRP A 38 -19.89 1.46 -18.84
C TRP A 38 -20.39 2.26 -17.63
N GLU A 39 -21.67 2.65 -17.63
CA GLU A 39 -22.34 3.31 -16.52
C GLU A 39 -23.08 2.30 -15.62
N PRO A 40 -23.34 2.63 -14.33
CA PRO A 40 -23.00 3.87 -13.62
C PRO A 40 -21.55 3.91 -13.08
N ASP A 41 -21.09 5.10 -12.66
CA ASP A 41 -19.82 5.23 -11.92
C ASP A 41 -19.97 4.63 -10.51
N ILE A 42 -19.54 3.38 -10.37
CA ILE A 42 -19.59 2.58 -9.16
C ILE A 42 -18.50 2.93 -8.14
N ASN A 43 -17.87 4.11 -8.25
CA ASN A 43 -16.99 4.64 -7.22
C ASN A 43 -17.72 5.44 -6.14
N ASP A 44 -18.93 5.94 -6.42
CA ASP A 44 -19.77 6.68 -5.46
C ASP A 44 -20.58 5.71 -4.55
N PRO A 45 -20.39 5.74 -3.22
CA PRO A 45 -21.10 4.87 -2.28
C PRO A 45 -22.62 4.99 -2.31
N GLU A 46 -23.18 6.18 -2.59
CA GLU A 46 -24.64 6.40 -2.55
C GLU A 46 -25.33 5.75 -3.77
N HIS A 47 -24.72 5.90 -4.94
CA HIS A 47 -25.22 5.29 -6.19
C HIS A 47 -25.01 3.77 -6.24
N LEU A 48 -23.98 3.26 -5.57
CA LEU A 48 -23.62 1.84 -5.59
C LEU A 48 -24.71 0.93 -5.01
N ASN A 49 -25.26 1.29 -3.84
CA ASN A 49 -26.25 0.45 -3.16
C ASN A 49 -27.57 0.41 -3.93
N SER A 50 -28.00 1.55 -4.47
CA SER A 50 -29.21 1.65 -5.31
C SER A 50 -29.05 0.85 -6.61
N TYR A 51 -27.89 0.94 -7.24
CA TYR A 51 -27.56 0.17 -8.44
C TYR A 51 -27.63 -1.34 -8.19
N PHE A 52 -26.91 -1.85 -7.19
CA PHE A 52 -26.90 -3.30 -6.92
C PHE A 52 -28.23 -3.83 -6.41
N SER A 53 -29.03 -3.03 -5.71
CA SER A 53 -30.39 -3.43 -5.31
C SER A 53 -31.28 -3.70 -6.52
N THR A 54 -31.10 -2.91 -7.59
CA THR A 54 -31.89 -3.07 -8.81
C THR A 54 -31.30 -4.16 -9.72
N LEU A 55 -29.97 -4.24 -9.80
CA LEU A 55 -29.27 -5.29 -10.55
C LEU A 55 -29.53 -6.68 -9.95
N ASP A 56 -29.64 -6.81 -8.62
CA ASP A 56 -29.96 -8.08 -7.94
C ASP A 56 -31.25 -8.70 -8.48
N ILE A 57 -32.29 -7.89 -8.67
CA ILE A 57 -33.58 -8.35 -9.20
C ILE A 57 -33.40 -8.89 -10.62
N GLN A 58 -32.66 -8.18 -11.47
CA GLN A 58 -32.43 -8.57 -12.86
C GLN A 58 -31.56 -9.83 -12.98
N LEU A 59 -30.55 -9.96 -12.12
CA LEU A 59 -29.63 -11.10 -12.13
C LEU A 59 -30.26 -12.36 -11.53
N ARG A 60 -31.17 -12.23 -10.55
CA ARG A 60 -31.90 -13.37 -9.98
C ARG A 60 -32.70 -14.14 -11.02
N GLU A 61 -33.31 -13.42 -11.97
CA GLU A 61 -34.12 -14.03 -13.03
C GLU A 61 -33.29 -14.52 -14.21
N CYS A 62 -32.07 -14.00 -14.38
CA CYS A 62 -31.26 -14.22 -15.58
C CYS A 62 -30.09 -15.19 -15.39
N LEU A 63 -29.52 -15.29 -14.18
CA LEU A 63 -28.33 -16.10 -13.91
C LEU A 63 -28.69 -17.49 -13.39
N GLU A 64 -27.82 -18.46 -13.64
CA GLU A 64 -27.90 -19.77 -13.01
C GLU A 64 -27.72 -19.66 -11.49
N PRO A 65 -28.36 -20.53 -10.67
CA PRO A 65 -28.33 -20.43 -9.21
C PRO A 65 -26.93 -20.34 -8.62
N GLU A 66 -25.97 -21.14 -9.10
CA GLU A 66 -24.59 -21.14 -8.61
C GLU A 66 -23.86 -19.80 -8.87
N VAL A 67 -24.15 -19.17 -10.02
CA VAL A 67 -23.56 -17.88 -10.39
C VAL A 67 -24.23 -16.77 -9.61
N TYR A 68 -25.54 -16.85 -9.39
CA TYR A 68 -26.28 -15.90 -8.57
C TYR A 68 -25.82 -15.91 -7.10
N GLU A 69 -25.58 -17.09 -6.52
CA GLU A 69 -25.00 -17.22 -5.18
C GLU A 69 -23.61 -16.58 -5.09
N LEU A 70 -22.77 -16.73 -6.13
CA LEU A 70 -21.47 -16.08 -6.19
C LEU A 70 -21.58 -14.55 -6.26
N PHE A 71 -22.57 -14.03 -6.99
CA PHE A 71 -22.89 -12.60 -7.02
C PHE A 71 -23.30 -12.10 -5.62
N HIS A 72 -24.21 -12.81 -4.94
CA HIS A 72 -24.64 -12.49 -3.58
C HIS A 72 -23.50 -12.51 -2.58
N LYS A 73 -22.61 -13.51 -2.69
CA LYS A 73 -21.41 -13.60 -1.87
C LYS A 73 -20.50 -12.38 -2.08
N LYS A 74 -20.23 -11.97 -3.32
CA LYS A 74 -19.42 -10.79 -3.64
C LYS A 74 -20.06 -9.49 -3.13
N LEU A 75 -21.38 -9.35 -3.25
CA LEU A 75 -22.12 -8.19 -2.75
C LEU A 75 -22.07 -8.10 -1.22
N THR A 76 -22.24 -9.24 -0.55
CA THR A 76 -22.10 -9.36 0.89
C THR A 76 -20.68 -8.99 1.32
N GLU A 77 -19.65 -9.61 0.74
CA GLU A 77 -18.24 -9.28 1.03
C GLU A 77 -17.95 -7.79 0.84
N GLN A 78 -18.48 -7.16 -0.21
CA GLN A 78 -18.32 -5.72 -0.43
C GLN A 78 -18.99 -4.86 0.66
N ALA A 79 -20.19 -5.23 1.11
CA ALA A 79 -20.86 -4.55 2.21
C ALA A 79 -20.10 -4.72 3.54
N LEU A 80 -19.57 -5.92 3.79
CA LEU A 80 -18.81 -6.25 4.99
C LEU A 80 -17.45 -5.54 5.05
N ILE A 81 -16.75 -5.38 3.93
CA ILE A 81 -15.45 -4.67 3.84
C ILE A 81 -15.60 -3.17 4.19
N LYS A 82 -16.80 -2.60 4.00
CA LYS A 82 -17.08 -1.18 4.27
C LYS A 82 -17.55 -0.89 5.70
N ASP A 83 -17.95 -1.89 6.48
CA ASP A 83 -18.46 -1.67 7.84
C ASP A 83 -17.30 -1.66 8.86
N PRO A 84 -16.96 -0.50 9.46
CA PRO A 84 -15.90 -0.42 10.47
C PRO A 84 -16.22 -1.17 11.78
N LYS A 85 -17.48 -1.59 11.98
CA LYS A 85 -17.95 -2.40 13.11
C LYS A 85 -18.09 -3.89 12.78
N PHE A 86 -17.89 -4.32 11.54
CA PHE A 86 -17.96 -5.74 11.17
C PHE A 86 -16.68 -6.49 11.59
N LEU A 87 -16.55 -6.65 12.90
CA LEU A 87 -15.71 -7.63 13.55
C LEU A 87 -16.69 -8.67 14.12
N TRP A 88 -16.49 -9.95 13.78
CA TRP A 88 -17.31 -11.05 14.31
C TRP A 88 -17.36 -10.97 15.85
N CYS A 89 -18.47 -10.43 16.34
CA CYS A 89 -18.95 -10.36 17.73
C CYS A 89 -17.90 -10.18 18.84
N CYS A 90 -17.91 -8.98 19.43
CA CYS A 90 -17.22 -8.61 20.66
C CYS A 90 -17.93 -9.23 21.89
N HIS A 91 -17.20 -9.97 22.72
CA HIS A 91 -17.30 -9.85 24.18
C HIS A 91 -16.00 -10.33 24.83
N VAL A 92 -15.48 -9.48 25.73
CA VAL A 92 -14.34 -9.67 26.65
C VAL A 92 -12.94 -9.55 26.04
N ASN A 93 -12.33 -8.36 26.15
CA ASN A 93 -10.90 -8.05 26.37
C ASN A 93 -9.78 -8.96 25.80
N GLN A 94 -10.01 -9.73 24.74
CA GLN A 94 -9.03 -10.63 24.17
C GLN A 94 -8.69 -10.17 22.76
N LEU A 95 -7.40 -9.88 22.53
CA LEU A 95 -6.87 -9.55 21.22
C LEU A 95 -7.05 -10.70 20.21
N LYS A 96 -7.37 -11.92 20.65
CA LYS A 96 -7.56 -13.10 19.80
C LYS A 96 -8.98 -13.16 19.22
N VAL A 97 -9.09 -13.18 17.90
CA VAL A 97 -10.34 -13.42 17.15
C VAL A 97 -10.22 -14.74 16.42
N THR A 98 -11.23 -15.60 16.49
CA THR A 98 -11.26 -16.87 15.74
C THR A 98 -12.33 -16.81 14.66
N CYS A 99 -11.95 -17.06 13.42
CA CYS A 99 -12.89 -17.14 12.30
C CYS A 99 -13.78 -18.38 12.44
N PHE A 100 -15.10 -18.22 12.35
CA PHE A 100 -16.04 -19.35 12.47
C PHE A 100 -16.04 -20.27 11.24
N GLN A 101 -15.64 -19.78 10.08
CA GLN A 101 -15.59 -20.57 8.84
C GLN A 101 -14.31 -21.40 8.75
N CYS A 102 -13.14 -20.77 8.86
CA CYS A 102 -11.85 -21.46 8.70
C CYS A 102 -11.20 -21.88 10.02
N ARG A 103 -11.78 -21.52 11.17
CA ARG A 103 -11.27 -21.80 12.53
C ARG A 103 -9.87 -21.23 12.85
N ASN A 104 -9.29 -20.45 11.94
CA ASN A 104 -8.03 -19.76 12.16
C ASN A 104 -8.22 -18.60 13.14
N SER A 105 -7.25 -18.42 14.03
CA SER A 105 -7.21 -17.32 14.98
C SER A 105 -6.29 -16.21 14.49
N PHE A 106 -6.63 -14.94 14.72
CA PHE A 106 -5.82 -13.77 14.40
C PHE A 106 -5.98 -12.66 15.44
N CYS A 107 -5.05 -11.71 15.47
CA CYS A 107 -5.10 -10.57 16.37
C CYS A 107 -6.09 -9.50 15.87
N ALA A 108 -7.00 -9.02 16.74
CA ALA A 108 -7.98 -8.00 16.43
C ALA A 108 -7.34 -6.66 16.03
N GLN A 109 -6.17 -6.35 16.58
CA GLN A 109 -5.45 -5.10 16.34
C GLN A 109 -4.50 -5.20 15.14
N CYS A 110 -3.48 -6.07 15.20
CA CYS A 110 -2.47 -6.17 14.14
C CYS A 110 -2.86 -7.10 12.98
N LYS A 111 -4.00 -7.79 13.06
CA LYS A 111 -4.55 -8.72 12.04
C LYS A 111 -3.65 -9.92 11.70
N LYS A 112 -2.52 -10.12 12.39
CA LYS A 112 -1.64 -11.29 12.20
C LYS A 112 -2.27 -12.58 12.74
N PRO A 113 -1.91 -13.76 12.18
CA PRO A 113 -2.25 -15.05 12.76
C PRO A 113 -1.90 -15.08 14.26
N TRP A 114 -2.81 -15.62 15.07
CA TRP A 114 -2.64 -15.63 16.51
C TRP A 114 -1.72 -16.77 16.94
N GLU A 115 -0.63 -16.41 17.62
CA GLU A 115 0.29 -17.35 18.27
C GLU A 115 0.13 -17.27 19.79
N SER A 116 0.43 -18.35 20.51
CA SER A 116 0.29 -18.38 21.97
C SER A 116 1.16 -17.32 22.64
N GLN A 117 2.31 -17.00 22.04
CA GLN A 117 3.25 -15.99 22.49
C GLN A 117 2.73 -14.55 22.33
N HIS A 118 1.67 -14.32 21.55
CA HIS A 118 1.01 -13.00 21.50
C HIS A 118 0.17 -12.74 22.77
N THR A 119 -0.13 -13.77 23.55
CA THR A 119 -0.93 -13.64 24.78
C THR A 119 -0.20 -12.78 25.81
N GLY A 120 -0.84 -11.70 26.27
CA GLY A 120 -0.27 -10.80 27.26
C GLY A 120 0.79 -9.83 26.72
N LEU A 121 1.07 -9.86 25.41
CA LEU A 121 1.94 -8.90 24.74
C LEU A 121 1.12 -7.88 23.94
N THR A 122 1.61 -6.64 23.89
CA THR A 122 1.15 -5.67 22.88
C THR A 122 1.57 -6.13 21.47
N CYS A 123 0.90 -5.62 20.43
CA CYS A 123 1.25 -5.95 19.05
C CYS A 123 2.73 -5.63 18.72
N GLU A 124 3.25 -4.52 19.23
CA GLU A 124 4.65 -4.10 19.06
C GLU A 124 5.63 -5.03 19.80
N GLN A 125 5.29 -5.44 21.02
CA GLN A 125 6.10 -6.38 21.80
C GLN A 125 6.11 -7.76 21.15
N PHE A 126 4.96 -8.26 20.67
CA PHE A 126 4.89 -9.53 19.96
C PHE A 126 5.70 -9.50 18.67
N GLN A 127 5.63 -8.40 17.89
CA GLN A 127 6.49 -8.23 16.73
C GLN A 127 7.98 -8.25 17.09
N THR A 128 8.37 -7.55 18.15
CA THR A 128 9.77 -7.53 18.62
C THR A 128 10.22 -8.91 19.06
N TRP A 129 9.37 -9.63 19.80
CA TRP A 129 9.61 -11.01 20.18
C TRP A 129 9.80 -11.92 18.96
N LYS A 130 8.95 -11.82 17.93
CA LYS A 130 9.10 -12.57 16.68
C LYS A 130 10.44 -12.27 15.99
N ARG A 131 10.86 -11.00 15.95
CA ARG A 131 12.17 -10.62 15.39
C ARG A 131 13.34 -11.27 16.10
N GLU A 132 13.25 -11.42 17.42
CA GLU A 132 14.33 -11.89 18.28
C GLU A 132 14.33 -13.41 18.50
N ASN A 133 13.20 -14.09 18.28
CA ASN A 133 13.03 -15.49 18.72
C ASN A 133 12.54 -16.44 17.62
N ASP A 134 12.02 -15.95 16.49
CA ASP A 134 11.56 -16.82 15.41
C ASP A 134 12.71 -17.15 14.44
N PRO A 135 13.16 -18.42 14.35
CA PRO A 135 14.26 -18.81 13.47
C PRO A 135 13.95 -18.59 11.99
N GLU A 136 12.69 -18.72 11.55
CA GLU A 136 12.30 -18.42 10.17
C GLU A 136 12.38 -16.91 9.91
N TYR A 137 11.93 -16.09 10.86
CA TYR A 137 12.02 -14.63 10.74
C TYR A 137 13.48 -14.16 10.72
N GLN A 138 14.33 -14.73 11.57
CA GLN A 138 15.75 -14.42 11.62
C GLN A 138 16.49 -14.85 10.34
N LYS A 139 16.10 -15.97 9.74
CA LYS A 139 16.60 -16.42 8.42
C LYS A 139 16.17 -15.50 7.29
N GLN A 140 14.97 -14.93 7.35
CA GLN A 140 14.46 -13.99 6.35
C GLN A 140 15.05 -12.58 6.50
N GLY A 141 15.59 -12.22 7.66
CA GLY A 141 16.25 -10.93 7.91
C GLY A 141 15.39 -9.73 7.54
N LEU A 142 15.99 -8.71 6.91
CA LEU A 142 15.26 -7.52 6.45
C LEU A 142 14.28 -7.80 5.29
N ALA A 143 14.43 -8.92 4.58
CA ALA A 143 13.43 -9.30 3.57
C ALA A 143 12.10 -9.68 4.23
N GLY A 144 12.15 -10.32 5.41
CA GLY A 144 10.98 -10.52 6.28
C GLY A 144 10.41 -9.20 6.79
N TYR A 145 11.26 -8.25 7.19
CA TYR A 145 10.82 -6.90 7.60
C TYR A 145 10.08 -6.15 6.49
N LEU A 146 10.61 -6.16 5.26
CA LEU A 146 9.94 -5.51 4.11
C LEU A 146 8.59 -6.17 3.76
N ARG A 147 8.46 -7.47 4.01
CA ARG A 147 7.20 -8.24 3.90
C ARG A 147 6.21 -7.85 5.01
N ASP A 148 6.67 -7.80 6.26
CA ASP A 148 5.86 -7.68 7.47
C ASP A 148 5.49 -6.24 7.84
N ASN A 149 6.35 -5.27 7.55
CA ASN A 149 5.97 -3.85 7.55
C ASN A 149 4.87 -3.55 6.54
N GLY A 150 4.61 -4.48 5.63
CA GLY A 150 3.43 -4.49 4.80
C GLY A 150 2.12 -4.86 5.54
N ILE A 151 2.19 -5.73 6.55
CA ILE A 151 1.03 -6.39 7.15
C ILE A 151 0.61 -5.78 8.50
N SER A 152 1.55 -5.18 9.25
CA SER A 152 1.37 -5.00 10.69
C SER A 152 0.97 -3.61 11.18
N ASP A 153 1.21 -2.59 10.36
CA ASP A 153 0.98 -1.19 10.73
C ASP A 153 -0.31 -0.70 10.04
N PRO A 154 -1.31 -0.16 10.75
CA PRO A 154 -2.46 0.50 10.10
C PRO A 154 -2.07 1.67 9.19
N GLY A 155 -0.83 2.18 9.28
CA GLY A 155 -0.19 3.12 8.35
C GLY A 155 0.76 2.49 7.32
N SER A 156 0.84 1.16 7.26
CA SER A 156 1.70 0.40 6.35
C SER A 156 1.52 0.78 4.88
N LEU A 157 2.65 0.86 4.18
CA LEU A 157 2.80 1.10 2.74
C LEU A 157 2.17 0.01 1.84
N THR A 158 1.68 -1.11 2.40
CA THR A 158 1.13 -2.23 1.60
C THR A 158 -0.29 -2.65 1.97
N ALA A 159 -1.06 -1.82 2.69
CA ALA A 159 -2.52 -1.95 2.76
C ALA A 159 -3.20 -1.01 1.75
N CYS A 160 -4.21 -1.47 0.98
CA CYS A 160 -5.02 -0.53 0.17
C CYS A 160 -5.59 0.53 1.12
N PRO A 161 -5.26 1.82 0.99
CA PRO A 161 -5.74 2.85 1.92
C PRO A 161 -7.26 3.08 1.82
N ASN A 162 -7.90 2.50 0.80
CA ASN A 162 -9.34 2.52 0.58
C ASN A 162 -10.07 1.31 1.21
N CYS A 163 -9.59 0.07 1.04
CA CYS A 163 -10.27 -1.14 1.54
C CYS A 163 -9.49 -1.95 2.59
N ARG A 164 -8.30 -1.49 2.96
CA ARG A 164 -7.36 -2.12 3.90
C ARG A 164 -6.90 -3.54 3.54
N PHE A 165 -7.11 -3.97 2.30
CA PHE A 165 -6.56 -5.25 1.82
C PHE A 165 -5.03 -5.22 1.89
N GLN A 166 -4.44 -6.23 2.51
CA GLN A 166 -3.01 -6.33 2.78
C GLN A 166 -2.29 -7.06 1.66
N TYR A 167 -1.18 -6.49 1.18
CA TYR A 167 -0.28 -7.12 0.21
C TYR A 167 0.93 -7.71 0.93
N ALA A 168 1.22 -8.99 0.66
CA ALA A 168 2.35 -9.71 1.24
C ALA A 168 3.68 -9.48 0.50
N LEU A 169 3.70 -8.74 -0.62
CA LEU A 169 4.86 -8.68 -1.53
C LEU A 169 5.17 -7.26 -1.97
N SER A 170 6.46 -6.95 -2.14
CA SER A 170 6.93 -5.73 -2.77
C SER A 170 6.81 -5.87 -4.30
N LYS A 171 6.34 -4.82 -4.98
CA LYS A 171 6.24 -4.79 -6.46
C LYS A 171 7.56 -4.46 -7.15
N GLY A 172 8.68 -4.52 -6.42
CA GLY A 172 10.00 -4.31 -7.00
C GLY A 172 10.12 -3.00 -7.77
N GLY A 173 9.96 -1.84 -7.10
CA GLY A 173 10.37 -0.54 -7.63
C GLY A 173 9.30 0.28 -8.37
N CYS A 174 8.18 -0.31 -8.80
CA CYS A 174 7.02 0.46 -9.24
C CYS A 174 6.19 0.91 -8.03
N MET A 175 6.14 2.23 -7.80
CA MET A 175 5.37 2.83 -6.70
C MET A 175 3.87 2.94 -7.00
N HIS A 176 3.47 2.78 -8.27
CA HIS A 176 2.07 2.78 -8.66
C HIS A 176 1.44 1.44 -8.34
N PHE A 177 0.52 1.46 -7.38
CA PHE A 177 -0.20 0.28 -6.95
C PHE A 177 -1.67 0.40 -7.32
N CYS A 178 -2.16 -0.50 -8.18
CA CYS A 178 -3.59 -0.74 -8.34
C CYS A 178 -4.00 -1.90 -7.44
N CYS A 179 -4.92 -1.65 -6.51
CA CYS A 179 -5.39 -2.69 -5.61
C CYS A 179 -6.21 -3.75 -6.36
N SER A 180 -5.87 -5.01 -6.21
CA SER A 180 -6.63 -6.15 -6.76
C SER A 180 -8.08 -6.22 -6.26
N GLN A 181 -8.35 -5.83 -5.01
CA GLN A 181 -9.70 -5.84 -4.44
C GLN A 181 -10.46 -4.56 -4.77
N CYS A 182 -9.93 -3.41 -4.36
CA CYS A 182 -10.65 -2.14 -4.41
C CYS A 182 -10.46 -1.38 -5.73
N ARG A 183 -9.54 -1.81 -6.61
CA ARG A 183 -9.03 -1.09 -7.81
C ARG A 183 -8.49 0.32 -7.56
N TYR A 184 -8.45 0.74 -6.30
CA TYR A 184 -7.88 2.01 -5.90
C TYR A 184 -6.41 2.07 -6.31
N GLN A 185 -6.04 3.18 -6.93
CA GLN A 185 -4.69 3.42 -7.41
C GLN A 185 -3.97 4.36 -6.44
N PHE A 186 -2.84 3.93 -5.88
CA PHE A 186 -2.14 4.67 -4.83
C PHE A 186 -0.62 4.50 -4.89
N CYS A 187 0.12 5.48 -4.32
CA CYS A 187 1.57 5.40 -4.12
C CYS A 187 1.85 4.39 -3.02
N SER A 188 2.48 3.26 -3.34
CA SER A 188 2.93 2.33 -2.30
C SER A 188 3.91 2.99 -1.32
N GLY A 189 4.55 4.10 -1.69
CA GLY A 189 5.46 4.86 -0.82
C GLY A 189 4.80 5.77 0.22
N CYS A 190 3.61 6.32 -0.06
CA CYS A 190 2.96 7.32 0.80
C CYS A 190 1.45 7.15 0.97
N ASN A 191 0.87 6.12 0.36
CA ASN A 191 -0.57 5.83 0.35
C ASN A 191 -1.49 6.90 -0.26
N ASN A 192 -0.93 7.96 -0.84
CA ASN A 192 -1.74 8.96 -1.56
C ASN A 192 -2.29 8.39 -2.87
N PRO A 193 -3.50 8.81 -3.27
CA PRO A 193 -4.09 8.41 -4.55
C PRO A 193 -3.22 8.82 -5.73
N PHE A 194 -3.23 8.00 -6.77
CA PHE A 194 -2.83 8.42 -8.10
C PHE A 194 -3.99 9.07 -8.84
N HIS A 195 -3.70 10.15 -9.55
CA HIS A 195 -4.65 10.90 -10.35
C HIS A 195 -4.29 10.79 -11.83
N THR A 196 -5.26 10.39 -12.65
CA THR A 196 -5.20 10.50 -14.12
C THR A 196 -5.58 11.91 -14.58
N THR A 197 -6.57 12.50 -13.91
CA THR A 197 -6.97 13.91 -14.00
C THR A 197 -6.82 14.53 -12.62
N CYS A 198 -5.82 15.40 -12.47
CA CYS A 198 -5.55 16.01 -11.18
C CYS A 198 -6.44 17.23 -10.95
N ALA A 199 -7.30 17.15 -9.93
CA ALA A 199 -8.16 18.24 -9.49
C ALA A 199 -7.49 19.17 -8.46
N VAL A 200 -6.20 18.97 -8.17
CA VAL A 200 -5.44 19.88 -7.30
C VAL A 200 -5.19 21.16 -8.07
N ASP A 201 -5.71 22.28 -7.54
CA ASP A 201 -5.54 23.60 -8.13
C ASP A 201 -4.07 23.89 -8.45
N GLU A 202 -3.83 24.24 -9.72
CA GLU A 202 -2.51 24.56 -10.30
C GLU A 202 -1.52 23.37 -10.37
N CYS A 203 -2.00 22.12 -10.37
CA CYS A 203 -1.16 20.99 -10.79
C CYS A 203 -0.91 21.03 -12.31
N SER A 204 0.33 21.28 -12.72
CA SER A 204 0.76 21.30 -14.13
C SER A 204 1.30 19.95 -14.63
N VAL A 205 1.26 18.90 -13.79
CA VAL A 205 1.82 17.58 -14.14
C VAL A 205 0.82 16.84 -15.04
N SER A 206 1.21 16.63 -16.30
CA SER A 206 0.44 15.83 -17.26
C SER A 206 0.66 14.34 -17.02
N GLY A 207 -0.42 13.55 -17.02
CA GLY A 207 -0.37 12.09 -16.88
C GLY A 207 -0.53 11.59 -15.44
N LEU A 208 -0.38 10.28 -15.26
CA LEU A 208 -0.65 9.59 -13.99
C LEU A 208 0.38 9.96 -12.91
N HIS A 209 -0.04 10.64 -11.83
CA HIS A 209 0.86 11.04 -10.74
C HIS A 209 0.18 11.04 -9.36
N ALA A 210 0.98 11.08 -8.29
CA ALA A 210 0.51 11.23 -6.90
C ALA A 210 1.18 12.44 -6.24
N HIS A 211 0.42 13.22 -5.47
CA HIS A 211 0.94 14.38 -4.73
C HIS A 211 1.58 13.96 -3.40
N HIS A 212 2.57 14.73 -2.95
CA HIS A 212 3.20 14.56 -1.64
C HIS A 212 3.85 13.20 -1.37
N CYS A 213 4.07 12.36 -2.40
CA CYS A 213 4.90 11.18 -2.27
C CYS A 213 6.36 11.66 -2.15
N LEU A 214 7.10 11.15 -1.17
CA LEU A 214 8.56 11.30 -1.07
C LEU A 214 9.26 10.48 -2.16
N PHE A 215 8.69 10.48 -3.37
CA PHE A 215 9.15 9.78 -4.56
C PHE A 215 10.63 10.07 -4.83
N TYR A 216 11.04 11.31 -4.61
CA TYR A 216 12.42 11.77 -4.78
C TYR A 216 13.42 11.09 -3.83
N LEU A 217 12.98 10.56 -2.68
CA LEU A 217 13.86 9.86 -1.75
C LEU A 217 14.33 8.52 -2.29
N ARG A 218 13.59 7.89 -3.21
CA ARG A 218 14.07 6.70 -3.91
C ARG A 218 15.31 7.01 -4.74
N ASP A 219 15.39 8.22 -5.26
CA ASP A 219 16.49 8.65 -6.13
C ASP A 219 17.71 9.11 -5.30
N TRP A 220 17.57 9.26 -3.98
CA TRP A 220 18.69 9.54 -3.09
C TRP A 220 19.58 8.31 -2.88
N GLU A 221 20.89 8.56 -2.88
CA GLU A 221 21.89 7.56 -2.52
C GLU A 221 21.67 7.07 -1.07
N PRO A 222 21.94 5.78 -0.78
CA PRO A 222 21.79 5.21 0.56
C PRO A 222 22.47 6.04 1.64
N ALA A 223 23.68 6.55 1.40
CA ALA A 223 24.43 7.36 2.35
C ALA A 223 23.67 8.64 2.77
N ARG A 224 22.94 9.27 1.85
CA ARG A 224 22.16 10.49 2.14
C ARG A 224 20.90 10.16 2.95
N LEU A 225 20.26 9.02 2.67
CA LEU A 225 19.12 8.53 3.45
C LEU A 225 19.56 8.12 4.87
N GLN A 226 20.71 7.46 5.00
CA GLN A 226 21.32 7.12 6.29
C GLN A 226 21.64 8.38 7.09
N ALA A 227 22.23 9.42 6.47
CA ALA A 227 22.50 10.69 7.15
C ALA A 227 21.22 11.33 7.72
N LEU A 228 20.10 11.24 6.99
CA LEU A 228 18.81 11.74 7.51
C LEU A 228 18.36 10.97 8.76
N LEU A 229 18.47 9.64 8.73
CA LEU A 229 18.13 8.78 9.87
C LEU A 229 19.06 9.04 11.07
N GLN A 230 20.37 9.14 10.82
CA GLN A 230 21.39 9.44 11.84
C GLN A 230 21.15 10.79 12.52
N ASN A 231 20.92 11.85 11.74
CA ASN A 231 20.65 13.20 12.27
C ASN A 231 19.41 13.24 13.17
N ASN A 232 18.47 12.32 12.96
CA ASN A 232 17.24 12.19 13.75
C ASN A 232 17.29 11.02 14.76
N LYS A 233 18.46 10.40 14.96
CA LYS A 233 18.68 9.29 15.91
C LYS A 233 17.77 8.08 15.68
N VAL A 234 17.39 7.82 14.43
CA VAL A 234 16.64 6.62 14.04
C VAL A 234 17.63 5.52 13.67
N ALA A 235 17.55 4.39 14.36
CA ALA A 235 18.41 3.23 14.10
C ALA A 235 18.05 2.55 12.76
N PHE A 236 19.07 2.05 12.06
CA PHE A 236 18.92 1.28 10.83
C PHE A 236 20.03 0.25 10.72
N ASN A 237 19.79 -0.79 9.93
CA ASN A 237 20.73 -1.90 9.76
C ASN A 237 21.66 -1.63 8.57
N THR A 238 22.94 -1.99 8.73
CA THR A 238 23.96 -1.99 7.68
C THR A 238 24.54 -3.38 7.43
N GLU A 239 24.46 -4.25 8.43
CA GLU A 239 24.92 -5.64 8.38
C GLU A 239 23.72 -6.61 8.33
N ALA A 240 23.93 -7.75 7.67
CA ALA A 240 22.92 -8.81 7.63
C ALA A 240 22.81 -9.46 9.03
N PRO A 241 21.60 -9.83 9.49
CA PRO A 241 21.43 -10.42 10.81
C PRO A 241 22.30 -11.69 11.02
N PRO A 242 22.72 -11.99 12.26
CA PRO A 242 23.62 -13.11 12.54
C PRO A 242 23.12 -14.49 12.08
N GLY A 243 21.80 -14.67 11.94
CA GLY A 243 21.17 -15.93 11.50
C GLY A 243 21.11 -16.15 9.99
N THR A 244 21.45 -15.15 9.17
CA THR A 244 21.46 -15.26 7.70
C THR A 244 22.75 -15.90 7.14
N GLN A 245 23.74 -16.18 7.99
CA GLN A 245 25.07 -16.66 7.57
C GLN A 245 25.26 -18.18 7.69
N THR A 246 24.38 -18.90 8.40
CA THR A 246 24.56 -20.32 8.70
C THR A 246 23.73 -21.23 7.79
N GLY A 247 24.24 -21.41 6.56
CA GLY A 247 24.49 -22.72 5.96
C GLY A 247 23.41 -23.81 5.85
N MET A 248 22.13 -23.61 6.16
CA MET A 248 21.12 -24.65 5.99
C MET A 248 19.77 -24.13 5.50
N VAL A 249 19.38 -24.65 4.33
CA VAL A 249 18.10 -24.60 3.59
C VAL A 249 18.02 -23.57 2.44
N TYR A 250 18.27 -24.06 1.22
CA TYR A 250 17.79 -23.67 -0.14
C TYR A 250 17.54 -22.20 -0.55
N ILE A 251 17.97 -21.21 0.21
CA ILE A 251 18.19 -19.84 -0.31
C ILE A 251 19.68 -19.60 -0.19
N ASP A 252 20.35 -19.62 -1.34
CA ASP A 252 21.79 -19.42 -1.47
C ASP A 252 22.18 -17.98 -1.08
N LEU A 253 22.16 -17.67 0.22
CA LEU A 253 22.74 -16.45 0.79
C LEU A 253 24.27 -16.44 0.67
N SER A 254 24.89 -17.55 0.26
CA SER A 254 26.32 -17.60 -0.11
C SER A 254 26.63 -16.93 -1.47
N THR A 255 25.64 -16.52 -2.26
CA THR A 255 25.87 -15.87 -3.57
C THR A 255 25.87 -14.35 -3.54
N GLY A 256 25.62 -13.70 -2.40
CA GLY A 256 25.51 -12.24 -2.35
C GLY A 256 24.33 -11.72 -3.19
N GLN A 257 23.20 -12.42 -3.16
CA GLN A 257 21.96 -12.07 -3.88
C GLN A 257 20.83 -11.69 -2.91
N CYS A 258 19.95 -10.80 -3.36
CA CYS A 258 18.86 -10.25 -2.56
C CYS A 258 17.68 -11.22 -2.47
N GLY A 259 17.31 -11.61 -1.25
CA GLY A 259 16.22 -12.57 -0.96
C GLY A 259 14.82 -11.96 -0.85
N VAL A 260 14.63 -10.68 -1.18
CA VAL A 260 13.29 -10.06 -1.15
C VAL A 260 12.41 -10.72 -2.21
N LEU A 261 11.22 -11.21 -1.82
CA LEU A 261 10.27 -11.78 -2.77
C LEU A 261 9.54 -10.67 -3.52
N GLU A 262 9.60 -10.74 -4.85
CA GLU A 262 8.89 -9.86 -5.77
C GLU A 262 7.85 -10.67 -6.53
N GLN A 263 6.70 -10.04 -6.82
CA GLN A 263 5.69 -10.60 -7.70
C GLN A 263 6.05 -10.27 -9.16
N LYS A 264 6.56 -11.25 -9.91
CA LYS A 264 6.94 -11.08 -11.32
C LYS A 264 5.77 -11.42 -12.25
N HIS A 265 5.75 -10.77 -13.41
CA HIS A 265 4.71 -10.97 -14.41
C HIS A 265 5.34 -11.57 -15.68
N GLU A 266 5.41 -12.89 -15.75
CA GLU A 266 5.90 -13.62 -16.92
C GLU A 266 4.71 -14.27 -17.64
N GLY A 267 4.54 -13.96 -18.93
CA GLY A 267 3.53 -14.62 -19.77
C GLY A 267 2.06 -14.43 -19.37
N GLY A 268 1.73 -13.39 -18.58
CA GLY A 268 0.36 -13.18 -18.08
C GLY A 268 0.06 -13.88 -16.74
N GLN A 269 1.03 -14.63 -16.22
CA GLN A 269 0.90 -15.36 -14.95
C GLN A 269 1.75 -14.66 -13.88
N GLN A 270 1.16 -14.44 -12.72
CA GLN A 270 1.84 -13.82 -11.57
C GLN A 270 2.58 -14.92 -10.80
N SER A 271 3.91 -14.82 -10.72
CA SER A 271 4.76 -15.75 -9.98
C SER A 271 5.61 -15.03 -8.95
N ASP A 272 5.65 -15.58 -7.74
CA ASP A 272 6.44 -15.02 -6.65
C ASP A 272 7.85 -15.59 -6.73
N SER A 273 8.84 -14.73 -6.86
CA SER A 273 10.25 -15.16 -6.92
C SER A 273 11.15 -14.17 -6.20
N ALA A 274 12.31 -14.65 -5.75
CA ALA A 274 13.31 -13.77 -5.16
C ALA A 274 13.80 -12.72 -6.18
N CYS A 275 14.12 -11.54 -5.66
CA CYS A 275 14.72 -10.45 -6.41
C CYS A 275 16.00 -10.91 -7.12
N GLY A 276 16.87 -11.64 -6.40
CA GLY A 276 18.09 -12.22 -6.95
C GLY A 276 19.17 -11.21 -7.33
N THR A 277 18.91 -9.90 -7.20
CA THR A 277 19.88 -8.84 -7.52
C THR A 277 21.03 -8.84 -6.51
N ARG A 278 22.26 -8.54 -6.98
CA ARG A 278 23.46 -8.55 -6.14
C ARG A 278 23.36 -7.56 -4.96
N THR A 279 23.77 -8.03 -3.79
CA THR A 279 23.85 -7.25 -2.54
C THR A 279 25.20 -6.54 -2.45
N GLN A 280 25.25 -5.47 -1.66
CA GLN A 280 26.48 -4.71 -1.41
C GLN A 280 26.80 -4.69 0.10
N PRO A 281 28.09 -4.61 0.48
CA PRO A 281 28.47 -4.35 1.87
C PRO A 281 27.80 -3.09 2.40
N GLY A 282 27.35 -3.10 3.66
CA GLY A 282 26.67 -1.95 4.27
C GLY A 282 25.17 -1.83 3.93
N HIS A 283 24.62 -2.69 3.07
CA HIS A 283 23.19 -2.71 2.71
C HIS A 283 22.40 -3.84 3.39
N ALA A 284 22.91 -4.37 4.50
CA ALA A 284 22.23 -5.34 5.36
C ALA A 284 21.67 -6.58 4.63
N GLY A 285 22.38 -7.07 3.61
CA GLY A 285 21.98 -8.23 2.82
C GLY A 285 20.90 -7.96 1.77
N LEU A 286 20.60 -6.69 1.48
CA LEU A 286 19.68 -6.26 0.43
C LEU A 286 20.41 -5.76 -0.81
N CYS A 287 19.75 -5.81 -1.98
CA CYS A 287 20.20 -5.02 -3.12
C CYS A 287 19.93 -3.54 -2.86
N GLU A 288 20.63 -2.67 -3.56
CA GLU A 288 20.58 -1.23 -3.33
C GLU A 288 19.14 -0.66 -3.40
N LYS A 289 18.35 -1.09 -4.39
CA LYS A 289 16.94 -0.74 -4.53
C LYS A 289 16.12 -1.07 -3.28
N HIS A 290 16.17 -2.31 -2.82
CA HIS A 290 15.44 -2.75 -1.63
C HIS A 290 16.01 -2.15 -0.34
N TYR A 291 17.30 -1.84 -0.31
CA TYR A 291 17.90 -1.12 0.81
C TYR A 291 17.39 0.33 0.89
N ARG A 292 17.29 1.05 -0.24
CA ARG A 292 16.66 2.37 -0.30
C ARG A 292 15.20 2.32 0.14
N GLU A 293 14.43 1.33 -0.32
CA GLU A 293 13.04 1.13 0.13
C GLU A 293 12.95 0.92 1.65
N TYR A 294 13.85 0.10 2.22
CA TYR A 294 13.96 -0.07 3.67
C TYR A 294 14.23 1.26 4.39
N LEU A 295 15.24 2.03 3.98
CA LEU A 295 15.55 3.30 4.63
C LEU A 295 14.42 4.33 4.50
N VAL A 296 13.79 4.41 3.33
CA VAL A 296 12.63 5.29 3.08
C VAL A 296 11.45 4.88 3.95
N SER A 297 11.23 3.58 4.18
CA SER A 297 10.18 3.11 5.09
C SER A 297 10.38 3.62 6.52
N LEU A 298 11.62 3.63 7.03
CA LEU A 298 11.97 4.16 8.34
C LEU A 298 11.82 5.69 8.43
N ILE A 299 12.22 6.40 7.37
CA ILE A 299 12.05 7.85 7.24
C ILE A 299 10.56 8.21 7.29
N ASN A 300 9.72 7.45 6.59
CA ASN A 300 8.28 7.68 6.52
C ASN A 300 7.60 7.36 7.85
N SER A 301 7.87 6.20 8.46
CA SER A 301 7.27 5.80 9.74
C SER A 301 7.66 6.75 10.88
N SER A 302 8.89 7.25 10.86
CA SER A 302 9.38 8.25 11.84
C SER A 302 8.97 9.68 11.47
N SER A 303 8.23 9.87 10.36
CA SER A 303 7.84 11.18 9.85
C SER A 303 8.99 12.18 9.75
N LEU A 304 10.14 11.75 9.24
CA LEU A 304 11.32 12.61 9.08
C LEU A 304 11.15 13.55 7.88
N ASP A 305 11.81 14.70 7.97
CA ASP A 305 11.82 15.69 6.91
C ASP A 305 13.13 15.66 6.13
N PRO A 306 13.13 15.45 4.81
CA PRO A 306 14.36 15.52 4.03
C PRO A 306 14.85 16.95 3.77
N ALA A 307 14.04 17.99 3.98
CA ALA A 307 14.43 19.36 3.64
C ALA A 307 15.70 19.89 4.32
N PRO A 308 16.05 19.52 5.57
CA PRO A 308 17.32 19.90 6.18
C PRO A 308 18.55 19.42 5.41
N LEU A 309 18.41 18.42 4.53
CA LEU A 309 19.49 17.92 3.68
C LEU A 309 19.39 18.40 2.23
N TYR A 310 18.44 19.28 1.88
CA TYR A 310 18.33 19.80 0.52
C TYR A 310 19.52 20.71 0.19
N THR A 311 20.00 20.57 -1.04
CA THR A 311 20.83 21.58 -1.70
C THR A 311 19.99 22.84 -1.94
N SER A 312 20.66 23.97 -2.20
CA SER A 312 20.00 25.22 -2.58
C SER A 312 19.00 25.03 -3.73
N THR A 313 19.41 24.30 -4.78
CA THR A 313 18.57 23.99 -5.94
C THR A 313 17.34 23.16 -5.56
N GLU A 314 17.50 22.10 -4.76
CA GLU A 314 16.39 21.26 -4.32
C GLU A 314 15.42 22.03 -3.41
N LEU A 315 15.93 22.92 -2.57
CA LEU A 315 15.12 23.78 -1.71
C LEU A 315 14.28 24.76 -2.54
N LEU A 316 14.86 25.38 -3.57
CA LEU A 316 14.12 26.26 -4.49
C LEU A 316 13.05 25.48 -5.28
N LEU A 317 13.39 24.31 -5.81
CA LEU A 317 12.42 23.45 -6.50
C LEU A 317 11.27 23.01 -5.57
N ALA A 318 11.58 22.69 -4.31
CA ALA A 318 10.57 22.41 -3.31
C ALA A 318 9.73 23.65 -3.03
N CYS A 319 10.33 24.83 -2.86
CA CYS A 319 9.63 26.10 -2.65
C CYS A 319 8.66 26.40 -3.79
N ARG A 320 9.06 26.26 -5.07
CA ARG A 320 8.17 26.39 -6.23
C ARG A 320 6.99 25.45 -6.16
N ARG A 321 7.26 24.16 -5.88
CA ARG A 321 6.23 23.13 -5.80
C ARG A 321 5.20 23.43 -4.71
N TYR A 322 5.62 24.03 -3.60
CA TYR A 322 4.76 24.41 -2.48
C TYR A 322 4.34 25.89 -2.50
N LYS A 323 4.62 26.62 -3.59
CA LYS A 323 4.31 28.05 -3.78
C LYS A 323 4.81 28.95 -2.64
N VAL A 324 6.00 28.66 -2.14
CA VAL A 324 6.71 29.54 -1.20
C VAL A 324 7.30 30.71 -1.99
N ASP A 325 7.13 31.92 -1.47
CA ASP A 325 7.74 33.12 -2.04
C ASP A 325 9.28 33.03 -2.01
N GLU A 326 9.86 32.94 -3.21
CA GLU A 326 11.30 32.90 -3.47
C GLU A 326 11.93 34.30 -3.52
N GLY A 327 11.16 35.38 -3.37
CA GLY A 327 11.67 36.75 -3.38
C GLY A 327 12.77 36.96 -2.34
N GLY A 328 13.94 37.43 -2.79
CA GLY A 328 15.02 37.88 -1.91
C GLY A 328 14.62 39.18 -1.22
N ARG A 329 14.91 39.30 0.08
CA ARG A 329 14.68 40.56 0.80
C ARG A 329 15.86 41.51 0.59
N GLU A 330 15.60 42.81 0.64
CA GLU A 330 16.63 43.82 0.46
C GLU A 330 17.70 43.70 1.56
N GLY A 331 18.97 43.54 1.16
CA GLY A 331 20.10 43.31 2.08
C GLY A 331 20.22 41.89 2.67
N GLU A 332 19.42 40.93 2.22
CA GLU A 332 19.49 39.53 2.68
C GLU A 332 20.67 38.79 2.04
N ASP A 333 21.57 38.26 2.87
CA ASP A 333 22.64 37.39 2.39
C ASP A 333 22.13 35.98 2.02
N ASN A 334 22.94 35.23 1.28
CA ASN A 334 22.56 33.89 0.80
C ASN A 334 22.21 32.90 1.94
N LEU A 335 22.93 32.94 3.07
CA LEU A 335 22.66 32.03 4.19
C LEU A 335 21.30 32.36 4.80
N SER A 336 21.06 33.64 5.09
CA SER A 336 19.80 34.16 5.62
C SER A 336 18.61 33.83 4.70
N TYR A 337 18.80 33.97 3.39
CA TYR A 337 17.81 33.62 2.37
C TYR A 337 17.41 32.14 2.42
N TYR A 338 18.37 31.22 2.34
CA TYR A 338 18.07 29.79 2.33
C TYR A 338 17.55 29.30 3.69
N THR A 339 18.04 29.84 4.81
CA THR A 339 17.51 29.53 6.14
C THR A 339 16.04 29.94 6.27
N ARG A 340 15.66 31.11 5.75
CA ARG A 340 14.27 31.55 5.71
C ARG A 340 13.40 30.63 4.86
N LEU A 341 13.84 30.29 3.64
CA LEU A 341 13.09 29.39 2.76
C LEU A 341 12.87 28.01 3.40
N LEU A 342 13.91 27.47 4.03
CA LEU A 342 13.81 26.22 4.77
C LEU A 342 12.78 26.32 5.89
N GLN A 343 12.84 27.38 6.70
CA GLN A 343 11.89 27.59 7.80
C GLN A 343 10.44 27.70 7.31
N VAL A 344 10.19 28.50 6.27
CA VAL A 344 8.85 28.65 5.69
C VAL A 344 8.35 27.30 5.15
N ARG A 345 9.17 26.56 4.43
CA ARG A 345 8.80 25.25 3.90
C ARG A 345 8.53 24.23 5.02
N LEU A 346 9.33 24.24 6.10
CA LEU A 346 9.09 23.40 7.27
C LEU A 346 7.73 23.72 7.93
N THR A 347 7.34 24.99 8.03
CA THR A 347 6.03 25.37 8.59
C THR A 347 4.84 24.94 7.71
N LEU A 348 4.98 24.96 6.39
CA LEU A 348 3.92 24.51 5.46
C LEU A 348 3.68 23.00 5.54
N ARG A 349 4.71 22.20 5.86
CA ARG A 349 4.58 20.75 6.04
C ARG A 349 3.58 20.37 7.12
N TYR A 350 3.47 21.15 8.20
CA TYR A 350 2.52 20.89 9.29
C TYR A 350 1.06 21.20 8.91
N LYS A 351 0.82 21.90 7.78
CA LYS A 351 -0.52 22.18 7.27
C LYS A 351 -1.03 21.14 6.27
N VAL A 352 -0.16 20.25 5.78
CA VAL A 352 -0.58 19.13 4.93
C VAL A 352 -1.05 17.99 5.84
N PRO A 353 -2.33 17.57 5.79
CA PRO A 353 -2.82 16.49 6.63
C PRO A 353 -2.08 15.20 6.26
N ARG A 354 -1.09 14.83 7.08
CA ARG A 354 -0.68 13.44 7.16
C ARG A 354 -1.82 12.73 7.88
N LYS A 355 -2.48 11.77 7.24
CA LYS A 355 -3.35 10.84 7.97
C LYS A 355 -2.47 10.27 9.08
N LYS A 356 -2.69 10.71 10.32
CA LYS A 356 -2.13 10.05 11.49
C LYS A 356 -2.66 8.62 11.44
N ALA A 357 -1.74 7.67 11.57
CA ALA A 357 -2.05 6.24 11.62
C ALA A 357 -3.08 5.95 12.72
#